data_AF-A0A0U9HRM0-F1
#
_entry.id   AF-A0A0U9HRM0-F1
#
_cell.length_a   1.000
_cell.length_b   1.000
_cell.length_c   1.000
_cell.angle_alpha   90.00
_cell.angle_beta   90.00
_cell.angle_gamma   90.00
#
_symmetry.space_group_name_H-M   'P 1'
#
loop_
_entity.id
_entity.type
_entity.pdbx_description
1 polymer ?
#
loop_
_entity_poly.entity_id
_entity_poly.type
_entity_poly.pdbx_seq_one_letter_code
_entity_poly.pdbx_strand_id
1 'polypeptide(L)' 'MDEKKKPLQERIAIVKMLPRDIKEQLTVEEMNALLYDEVLPDSLLEKLKDYLADIENPSE' A
#
# COMPACT_ATOMS: atom_id res chain seq x y z
N MET A 1 -7.76 20.39 17.55
CA MET A 1 -6.37 19.97 17.86
C MET A 1 -6.10 18.79 16.97
N ASP A 2 -5.16 18.99 16.05
CA ASP A 2 -4.83 18.11 14.93
C ASP A 2 -4.56 16.69 15.45
N GLU A 3 -5.53 15.81 15.28
CA GLU A 3 -5.34 14.37 15.38
C GLU A 3 -4.37 14.03 14.25
N LYS A 4 -3.06 14.09 14.57
CA LYS A 4 -1.99 13.55 13.74
C LYS A 4 -2.40 12.13 13.44
N LYS A 5 -3.04 11.89 12.28
CA LYS A 5 -3.50 10.59 11.82
C LYS A 5 -2.32 9.67 12.04
N LYS A 6 -2.37 8.83 13.07
CA LYS A 6 -1.29 7.88 13.31
C LYS A 6 -1.39 6.88 12.18
N PRO A 7 -0.28 6.54 11.51
CA PRO A 7 -0.36 5.53 10.48
C PRO A 7 -0.89 4.26 11.13
N LEU A 8 -1.93 3.69 10.55
CA LEU A 8 -2.57 2.50 11.10
C LEU A 8 -1.52 1.39 11.15
N GLN A 9 -1.38 0.73 12.30
CA GLN A 9 -0.32 -0.28 12.50
C GLN A 9 -0.36 -1.37 11.42
N GLU A 10 -1.57 -1.76 11.03
CA GLU A 10 -1.83 -2.73 9.95
C GLU A 10 -1.34 -2.21 8.59
N ARG A 11 -1.53 -0.91 8.30
CA ARG A 11 -1.05 -0.28 7.06
C ARG A 11 0.47 -0.17 7.00
N ILE A 12 1.12 0.08 8.14
CA ILE A 12 2.59 0.07 8.21
C ILE A 12 3.13 -1.33 7.87
N ALA A 13 2.48 -2.38 8.36
CA ALA A 13 2.84 -3.75 8.02
C ALA A 13 2.70 -3.98 6.52
N ILE A 14 1.61 -3.50 5.89
CA ILE A 14 1.41 -3.58 4.43
C ILE A 14 2.56 -2.89 3.70
N VAL A 15 2.88 -1.62 3.99
CA VAL A 15 4.00 -0.92 3.35
C VAL A 15 5.31 -1.69 3.53
N LYS A 16 5.55 -2.27 4.71
CA LYS A 16 6.76 -3.07 4.94
C LYS A 16 6.82 -4.34 4.09
N MET A 17 5.67 -4.98 3.87
CA MET A 17 5.56 -6.18 3.03
C MET A 17 5.70 -5.87 1.54
N LEU A 18 5.33 -4.65 1.09
CA LEU A 18 5.45 -4.29 -0.32
C LEU A 18 6.90 -4.43 -0.83
N PRO A 19 7.10 -5.01 -2.02
CA PRO A 19 8.41 -5.14 -2.63
C PRO A 19 8.90 -3.75 -3.05
N ARG A 20 10.22 -3.66 -3.24
CA ARG A 20 10.86 -2.40 -3.60
C ARG A 20 10.32 -1.85 -4.92
N ASP A 21 10.14 -2.70 -5.92
CA ASP A 21 9.64 -2.30 -7.25
C ASP A 21 8.25 -1.66 -7.19
N ILE A 22 7.36 -2.17 -6.33
CA ILE A 22 6.04 -1.57 -6.12
C ILE A 22 6.19 -0.21 -5.43
N LYS A 23 7.00 -0.12 -4.36
CA LYS A 23 7.25 1.14 -3.65
C LYS A 23 7.82 2.23 -4.56
N GLU A 24 8.66 1.88 -5.51
CA GLU A 24 9.22 2.81 -6.49
C GLU A 24 8.19 3.28 -7.53
N GLN A 25 7.13 2.48 -7.77
CA GLN A 25 6.01 2.86 -8.63
C GLN A 25 4.91 3.66 -7.92
N LEU A 26 4.89 3.66 -6.58
CA LEU A 26 3.92 4.43 -5.79
C LEU A 26 4.34 5.91 -5.68
N THR A 27 3.38 6.81 -5.86
CA THR A 27 3.59 8.23 -5.60
C THR A 27 3.54 8.51 -4.10
N VAL A 28 4.02 9.69 -3.71
CA VAL A 28 3.93 10.17 -2.32
C VAL A 28 2.47 10.24 -1.87
N GLU A 29 1.54 10.61 -2.75
CA GLU A 29 0.11 10.67 -2.44
C GLU A 29 -0.46 9.27 -2.15
N GLU A 30 -0.12 8.29 -3.00
CA GLU A 30 -0.54 6.91 -2.81
C GLU A 30 0.05 6.29 -1.54
N MET A 31 1.31 6.57 -1.24
CA MET A 31 1.97 6.09 -0.01
C MET A 31 1.32 6.69 1.24
N ASN A 32 0.99 7.99 1.20
CA ASN A 32 0.25 8.63 2.29
C ASN A 32 -1.16 8.07 2.42
N ALA A 33 -1.85 7.82 1.30
CA ALA A 33 -3.17 7.22 1.32
C ALA A 33 -3.13 5.81 1.93
N LEU A 34 -2.09 5.03 1.62
CA LEU A 34 -1.90 3.71 2.20
C LEU A 34 -1.67 3.78 3.71
N LEU A 35 -0.88 4.74 4.18
CA LEU A 35 -0.53 4.88 5.60
C LEU A 35 -1.65 5.52 6.44
N TYR A 36 -2.36 6.50 5.90
CA TYR A 36 -3.21 7.44 6.65
C TYR A 36 -4.65 7.53 6.15
N ASP A 37 -4.94 7.16 4.90
CA ASP A 37 -6.30 7.21 4.38
C ASP A 37 -7.02 5.88 4.54
N GLU A 38 -8.32 6.03 4.79
CA GLU A 38 -9.26 4.91 4.77
C GLU A 38 -9.56 4.50 3.33
N VAL A 39 -9.55 5.48 2.40
CA VAL A 39 -9.81 5.27 0.98
C VAL A 39 -8.51 5.19 0.20
N LEU A 40 -8.27 4.03 -0.42
CA LEU A 40 -7.15 3.85 -1.35
C LEU A 40 -7.61 4.25 -2.76
N PRO A 41 -6.84 5.09 -3.48
CA PRO A 41 -7.18 5.44 -4.85
C PRO A 41 -7.11 4.21 -5.76
N ASP A 42 -7.95 4.16 -6.80
CA ASP A 42 -8.03 3.04 -7.74
C ASP A 42 -6.67 2.73 -8.38
N SER A 43 -5.90 3.77 -8.74
CA SER A 43 -4.56 3.62 -9.32
C SER A 43 -3.56 2.91 -8.40
N LEU A 44 -3.68 3.10 -7.08
CA LEU A 44 -2.87 2.37 -6.10
C LEU A 44 -3.33 0.90 -6.03
N LEU A 45 -4.64 0.68 -5.98
CA LEU A 45 -5.21 -0.67 -5.96
C LEU A 45 -4.80 -1.47 -7.19
N GLU A 46 -4.79 -0.87 -8.37
CA GLU A 46 -4.34 -1.53 -9.60
C GLU A 46 -2.88 -2.01 -9.51
N LYS A 47 -1.97 -1.18 -9.01
CA LYS A 47 -0.55 -1.55 -8.82
C LYS A 47 -0.38 -2.65 -7.77
N LEU A 48 -1.12 -2.56 -6.68
CA LEU A 48 -1.10 -3.58 -5.62
C LEU A 48 -1.74 -4.89 -6.06
N LYS A 49 -2.75 -4.85 -6.93
CA LYS A 49 -3.45 -6.03 -7.40
C LYS A 49 -2.51 -6.97 -8.17
N ASP A 50 -1.60 -6.41 -8.97
CA ASP A 50 -0.58 -7.18 -9.67
C ASP A 50 0.33 -7.93 -8.68
N TYR A 51 0.77 -7.23 -7.63
CA TYR A 51 1.55 -7.81 -6.54
C TYR A 51 0.79 -8.85 -5.71
N LEU A 52 -0.48 -8.58 -5.36
CA LEU A 52 -1.31 -9.50 -4.58
C LEU A 52 -1.65 -10.77 -5.38
N ALA A 53 -1.87 -10.64 -6.69
CA ALA A 53 -2.11 -11.77 -7.58
C ALA A 53 -0.87 -12.67 -7.74
N ASP A 54 0.33 -12.10 -7.63
CA ASP A 54 1.59 -12.85 -7.62
C ASP A 54 1.75 -13.66 -6.31
N ILE A 55 1.33 -13.12 -5.16
CA ILE A 55 1.31 -13.84 -3.88
C ILE A 55 0.30 -15.00 -3.87
N GLU A 56 -0.86 -14.83 -4.50
CA GLU A 56 -1.92 -15.84 -4.55
C GLU A 56 -1.68 -16.95 -5.58
N ASN A 57 -0.64 -16.83 -6.42
CA ASN A 57 -0.14 -17.93 -7.24
C ASN A 57 1.11 -18.55 -6.61
N PRO A 58 0.97 -19.52 -5.68
CA PRO A 58 2.05 -20.46 -5.41
C PRO A 58 2.18 -21.39 -6.63
N SER A 59 2.70 -20.86 -7.74
CA SER A 59 3.12 -21.70 -8.84
C SER A 59 4.43 -22.37 -8.43
N GLU A 60 4.26 -23.62 -7.99
CA GLU A 60 5.24 -24.71 -7.96
C GLU A 60 5.99 -24.85 -9.29
#